data_AF-A0A953WP31-F1
#
_entry.id   AF-A0A953WP31-F1
#
_cell.length_a   1.000
_cell.length_b   1.000
_cell.length_c   1.000
_cell.angle_alpha   90.00
_cell.angle_beta   90.00
_cell.angle_gamma   90.00
#
_symmetry.space_group_name_H-M   'P 1'
#
loop_
_entity.id
_entity.type
_entity.pdbx_description
1 polymer ?
#
loop_
_entity_poly.entity_id
_entity_poly.type
_entity_poly.pdbx_seq_one_letter_code
_entity_poly.pdbx_strand_id
1 'polypeptide(L)'
;MDKRTLSEDDICAKFITPAILRAGWDEGLQIRRQVFFTAGRIIVRGKLVSRGKGKKADYVLYYKPGIPLAVVEAKDNTHAIGDGMQQALGYADSLKTPFVFSSNGDGFIFHDATGQGAERETMLSMDAFPTPAELWARYCAWKGIAAEKEEIFAHDYFDDGSGKAPRYYQVNAVNAAVEAIAKGRDRVLLVMATGTGKTYTAFQIIWRLWKAGAKKRILYLADRNILIDQTMVNDFRPFGQAMAKLSTRAKTIERDDGSKVDVTLALDKKRRIDTSYEIYLGLYQAITGPEERQKLYREFSPDFFDLIIIDECHRGSAAEDSAWREILEHFTGATQIGMTATPKETRYVSNTHYFGEPVYTYSLKQGIRDGFLAPYKVIKVHIDRDVEGYRPAAGDTDREGEEIEDRVYNQRDFDRTLVLDERTKIVAKRVSDFLKESGDRMQKTIVFCVDEEHAARMRQALVNENQDMVAQNNRYVMRITGSDKDGQDQLDNFIDPESFYPVIVTTSRLLSTGVDANTCLVIALDRTIGSMTEFKQIVGRGTRVHEDSRKFYFTIIDFRGATNLFADPEFDGEPVQ
;
A
#
# COMPACT_ATOMS: atom_id res chain seq x y z
N MET A 1 51.35 6.38 -1.46
CA MET A 1 50.41 5.89 -2.49
C MET A 1 49.70 7.10 -3.03
N ASP A 2 49.77 7.37 -4.33
CA ASP A 2 48.98 8.45 -4.93
C ASP A 2 47.50 8.05 -4.91
N LYS A 3 46.65 8.86 -4.27
CA LYS A 3 45.21 8.57 -4.20
C LYS A 3 44.52 8.74 -5.54
N ARG A 4 45.06 9.56 -6.43
CA ARG A 4 44.45 9.86 -7.75
C ARG A 4 44.45 8.67 -8.71
N THR A 5 45.28 7.66 -8.43
CA THR A 5 45.32 6.41 -9.22
C THR A 5 44.40 5.33 -8.67
N LEU A 6 43.68 5.60 -7.57
CA LEU A 6 42.81 4.64 -6.89
C LEU A 6 41.37 4.76 -7.41
N SER A 7 40.68 3.62 -7.50
CA SER A 7 39.25 3.59 -7.78
C SER A 7 38.42 4.18 -6.63
N GLU A 8 37.16 4.52 -6.88
CA GLU A 8 36.22 4.93 -5.81
C GLU A 8 36.09 3.85 -4.72
N ASP A 9 36.09 2.56 -5.11
CA ASP A 9 36.08 1.43 -4.19
C ASP A 9 37.36 1.35 -3.33
N ASP A 10 38.53 1.59 -3.94
CA ASP A 10 39.79 1.70 -3.20
C ASP A 10 39.77 2.87 -2.20
N ILE A 11 39.22 4.02 -2.61
CA ILE A 11 39.08 5.19 -1.75
C ILE A 11 38.17 4.88 -0.56
N CYS A 12 37.04 4.22 -0.83
CA CYS A 12 36.12 3.72 0.16
C CYS A 12 36.80 2.78 1.17
N ALA A 13 37.48 1.75 0.69
CA ALA A 13 38.07 0.70 1.52
C ALA A 13 39.29 1.18 2.32
N LYS A 14 40.14 2.02 1.73
CA LYS A 14 41.44 2.42 2.34
C LYS A 14 41.37 3.69 3.17
N PHE A 15 40.38 4.56 2.96
CA PHE A 15 40.32 5.87 3.61
C PHE A 15 38.99 6.12 4.31
N ILE A 16 37.86 6.07 3.60
CA ILE A 16 36.54 6.45 4.14
C ILE A 16 36.07 5.45 5.21
N THR A 17 36.05 4.16 4.88
CA THR A 17 35.65 3.10 5.82
C THR A 17 36.51 3.13 7.09
N PRO A 18 37.85 3.17 7.02
CA PRO A 18 38.68 3.29 8.22
C PRO A 18 38.40 4.53 9.05
N ALA A 19 38.06 5.68 8.45
CA ALA A 19 37.70 6.88 9.19
C ALA A 19 36.39 6.71 9.97
N ILE A 20 35.36 6.13 9.33
CA ILE A 20 34.08 5.83 9.97
C ILE A 20 34.28 4.83 11.13
N LEU A 21 35.09 3.78 10.93
CA LEU A 21 35.40 2.81 11.97
C LEU A 21 36.21 3.42 13.14
N ARG A 22 37.19 4.29 12.85
CA ARG A 22 37.96 5.00 13.89
C ARG A 22 37.09 5.92 14.74
N ALA A 23 36.01 6.46 14.17
CA ALA A 23 35.01 7.23 14.90
C ALA A 23 34.07 6.36 15.76
N GLY A 24 34.27 5.05 15.81
CA GLY A 24 33.56 4.13 16.71
C GLY A 24 32.23 3.60 16.17
N TRP A 25 31.98 3.68 14.86
CA TRP A 25 30.81 3.07 14.24
C TRP A 25 30.98 1.54 14.12
N ASP A 26 29.94 0.79 14.52
CA ASP A 26 29.94 -0.66 14.42
C ASP A 26 29.68 -1.15 12.98
N GLU A 27 30.59 -1.94 12.43
CA GLU A 27 30.50 -2.42 11.04
C GLU A 27 29.30 -3.35 10.79
N GLY A 28 28.92 -4.18 11.76
CA GLY A 28 27.87 -5.18 11.61
C GLY A 28 26.46 -4.61 11.80
N LEU A 29 26.31 -3.60 12.65
CA LEU A 29 25.02 -3.07 13.09
C LEU A 29 24.72 -1.68 12.54
N GLN A 30 25.73 -0.83 12.41
CA GLN A 30 25.54 0.60 12.15
C GLN A 30 25.98 1.04 10.76
N ILE A 31 26.85 0.27 10.09
CA ILE A 31 27.32 0.59 8.74
C ILE A 31 26.65 -0.34 7.73
N ARG A 32 26.04 0.24 6.69
CA ARG A 32 25.65 -0.49 5.49
C ARG A 32 26.28 0.18 4.28
N ARG A 33 27.01 -0.60 3.50
CA ARG A 33 27.67 -0.16 2.25
C ARG A 33 26.80 -0.49 1.05
N GLN A 34 26.90 0.30 -0.01
CA GLN A 34 26.28 0.03 -1.33
C GLN A 34 24.77 -0.25 -1.22
N VAL A 35 24.07 0.64 -0.50
CA VAL A 35 22.67 0.45 -0.11
C VAL A 35 21.76 0.85 -1.25
N PHE A 36 21.21 -0.14 -1.96
CA PHE A 36 20.10 0.06 -2.87
C PHE A 36 18.80 0.21 -2.09
N PHE A 37 18.14 1.36 -2.21
CA PHE A 37 16.88 1.62 -1.51
C PHE A 37 15.70 1.87 -2.46
N THR A 38 15.93 1.95 -3.76
CA THR A 38 14.85 1.87 -4.77
C THR A 38 15.17 0.82 -5.82
N ALA A 39 14.13 0.28 -6.45
CA ALA A 39 14.26 -0.73 -7.51
C ALA A 39 14.50 -0.11 -8.89
N GLY A 40 14.40 1.23 -9.01
CA GLY A 40 14.54 1.94 -10.28
C GLY A 40 13.25 1.94 -11.10
N ARG A 41 12.90 3.12 -11.62
CA ARG A 41 11.63 3.34 -12.33
C ARG A 41 11.44 2.37 -13.49
N ILE A 42 10.26 1.78 -13.58
CA ILE A 42 9.84 1.03 -14.76
C ILE A 42 9.46 2.02 -15.86
N ILE A 43 10.12 1.91 -17.01
CA ILE A 43 9.91 2.75 -18.19
C ILE A 43 9.23 1.89 -19.25
N VAL A 44 8.06 2.34 -19.69
CA VAL A 44 7.27 1.67 -20.73
C VAL A 44 7.22 2.59 -21.94
N ARG A 45 7.58 2.06 -23.12
CA ARG A 45 7.45 2.74 -24.42
C ARG A 45 6.85 1.76 -25.42
N GLY A 46 5.56 1.90 -25.72
CA GLY A 46 4.86 0.91 -26.53
C GLY A 46 4.88 -0.47 -25.85
N LYS A 47 5.49 -1.48 -26.50
CA LYS A 47 5.68 -2.84 -25.94
C LYS A 47 7.05 -3.03 -25.24
N LEU A 48 7.96 -2.06 -25.34
CA LEU A 48 9.27 -2.15 -24.71
C LEU A 48 9.16 -1.75 -23.24
N VAL A 49 9.70 -2.60 -22.37
CA VAL A 49 9.80 -2.36 -20.93
C VAL A 49 11.27 -2.40 -20.56
N SER A 50 11.73 -1.36 -19.87
CA SER A 50 13.05 -1.32 -19.24
C SER A 50 12.95 -0.79 -17.81
N ARG A 51 13.97 -1.06 -17.01
CA ARG A 51 14.08 -0.57 -15.63
C ARG A 51 15.24 0.42 -15.57
N GLY A 52 14.98 1.59 -15.00
CA GLY A 52 16.02 2.58 -14.70
C GLY A 52 16.94 2.10 -13.59
N LYS A 53 18.03 2.83 -13.34
CA LYS A 53 18.91 2.54 -12.21
C LYS A 53 18.19 2.82 -10.89
N GLY A 54 18.27 1.87 -9.96
CA GLY A 54 17.89 2.10 -8.57
C GLY A 54 18.79 3.16 -7.93
N LYS A 55 18.26 3.89 -6.96
CA LYS A 55 19.05 4.79 -6.14
C LYS A 55 19.89 3.95 -5.17
N LYS A 56 21.19 4.25 -5.13
CA LYS A 56 22.20 3.53 -4.36
C LYS A 56 23.06 4.55 -3.63
N ALA A 57 23.06 4.49 -2.31
CA ALA A 57 23.97 5.28 -1.47
C ALA A 57 25.23 4.44 -1.15
N ASP A 58 26.41 5.06 -1.17
CA ASP A 58 27.65 4.32 -0.86
C ASP A 58 27.70 3.86 0.59
N TYR A 59 27.26 4.72 1.51
CA TYR A 59 27.03 4.33 2.90
C TYR A 59 25.72 4.92 3.41
N VAL A 60 25.00 4.10 4.18
CA VAL A 60 23.97 4.59 5.11
C VAL A 60 24.41 4.19 6.51
N LEU A 61 24.48 5.19 7.38
CA LEU A 61 24.88 5.03 8.77
C LEU A 61 23.63 5.02 9.65
N TYR A 62 23.55 4.06 10.54
CA TYR A 62 22.38 3.79 11.39
C TYR A 62 22.77 3.92 12.85
N TYR A 63 21.92 4.54 13.67
CA TYR A 63 22.10 4.45 15.12
C TYR A 63 21.91 3.00 15.59
N LYS A 64 20.83 2.40 15.08
CA LYS A 64 20.44 0.99 15.21
C LYS A 64 19.80 0.54 13.89
N PRO A 65 19.75 -0.78 13.60
CA PRO A 65 19.02 -1.28 12.44
C PRO A 65 17.61 -0.68 12.33
N GLY A 66 17.30 -0.06 11.19
CA GLY A 66 16.02 0.61 10.95
C GLY A 66 15.92 2.07 11.45
N ILE A 67 17.00 2.65 12.00
CA ILE A 67 17.06 4.07 12.39
C ILE A 67 18.24 4.75 11.67
N PRO A 68 18.05 5.19 10.41
CA PRO A 68 19.11 5.81 9.64
C PRO A 68 19.40 7.22 10.19
N LEU A 69 20.68 7.55 10.32
CA LEU A 69 21.16 8.86 10.78
C LEU A 69 21.83 9.66 9.68
N ALA A 70 22.63 9.00 8.84
CA ALA A 70 23.43 9.70 7.86
C ALA A 70 23.58 8.95 6.54
N VAL A 71 23.86 9.71 5.49
CA VAL A 71 24.30 9.21 4.18
C VAL A 71 25.72 9.70 3.92
N VAL A 72 26.58 8.81 3.42
CA VAL A 72 27.90 9.19 2.89
C VAL A 72 27.93 8.83 1.41
N GLU A 73 28.23 9.81 0.57
CA GLU A 73 28.51 9.61 -0.85
C GLU A 73 30.02 9.72 -1.09
N ALA A 74 30.57 8.73 -1.77
CA ALA A 74 31.97 8.69 -2.14
C ALA A 74 32.16 9.14 -3.59
N LYS A 75 33.37 9.62 -3.87
CA LYS A 75 33.92 9.80 -5.22
C LYS A 75 35.37 9.32 -5.22
N ASP A 76 35.89 8.99 -6.40
CA ASP A 76 37.34 8.85 -6.55
C ASP A 76 38.08 10.17 -6.26
N ASN A 77 39.39 10.09 -5.99
CA ASN A 77 40.16 11.25 -5.54
C ASN A 77 40.40 12.32 -6.64
N THR A 78 40.00 12.06 -7.88
CA THR A 78 40.10 13.06 -8.96
C THR A 78 39.02 14.14 -8.87
N HIS A 79 37.94 13.85 -8.12
CA HIS A 79 36.85 14.76 -7.82
C HIS A 79 37.16 15.64 -6.61
N ALA A 80 36.44 16.75 -6.47
CA ALA A 80 36.46 17.54 -5.23
C ALA A 80 35.70 16.83 -4.11
N ILE A 81 36.07 17.11 -2.85
CA ILE A 81 35.45 16.48 -1.66
C ILE A 81 33.92 16.64 -1.67
N GLY A 82 33.41 17.78 -2.12
CA GLY A 82 31.98 18.12 -2.13
C GLY A 82 31.19 17.64 -3.35
N ASP A 83 31.82 17.02 -4.36
CA ASP A 83 31.14 16.72 -5.64
C ASP A 83 29.95 15.75 -5.49
N GLY A 84 29.96 14.90 -4.46
CA GLY A 84 28.85 13.99 -4.13
C GLY A 84 27.71 14.65 -3.35
N MET A 85 27.83 15.89 -2.88
CA MET A 85 26.92 16.46 -1.88
C MET A 85 25.47 16.54 -2.35
N GLN A 86 25.22 17.05 -3.57
CA GLN A 86 23.84 17.16 -4.08
C GLN A 86 23.16 15.80 -4.27
N GLN A 87 23.93 14.80 -4.69
CA GLN A 87 23.46 13.42 -4.80
C GLN A 87 23.11 12.86 -3.42
N ALA A 88 24.01 13.05 -2.45
CA ALA A 88 23.84 12.62 -1.07
C ALA A 88 22.63 13.30 -0.39
N LEU A 89 22.40 14.60 -0.63
CA LEU A 89 21.23 15.33 -0.15
C LEU A 89 19.92 14.76 -0.73
N GLY A 90 19.91 14.39 -2.02
CA GLY A 90 18.76 13.73 -2.63
C GLY A 90 18.46 12.34 -2.06
N TYR A 91 19.49 11.62 -1.61
CA TYR A 91 19.33 10.36 -0.89
C TYR A 91 18.83 10.58 0.54
N ALA A 92 19.39 11.57 1.23
CA ALA A 92 19.01 11.95 2.58
C ALA A 92 17.54 12.41 2.68
N ASP A 93 17.03 13.14 1.69
CA ASP A 93 15.60 13.48 1.64
C ASP A 93 14.71 12.24 1.49
N SER A 94 15.15 11.24 0.71
CA SER A 94 14.41 9.98 0.54
C SER A 94 14.43 9.15 1.84
N LEU A 95 15.60 9.01 2.47
CA LEU A 95 15.83 8.22 3.68
C LEU A 95 15.48 8.96 4.99
N LYS A 96 15.08 10.24 4.89
CA LYS A 96 14.74 11.14 6.01
C LYS A 96 15.84 11.23 7.08
N THR A 97 17.09 11.33 6.62
CA THR A 97 18.29 11.49 7.47
C THR A 97 18.76 12.95 7.47
N PRO A 98 19.08 13.56 8.62
CA PRO A 98 19.52 14.95 8.66
C PRO A 98 21.01 15.15 8.39
N PHE A 99 21.85 14.12 8.50
CA PHE A 99 23.30 14.24 8.36
C PHE A 99 23.75 13.70 7.01
N VAL A 100 24.53 14.49 6.27
CA VAL A 100 24.96 14.13 4.92
C VAL A 100 26.45 14.41 4.77
N PHE A 101 27.16 13.44 4.20
CA PHE A 101 28.60 13.53 3.98
C PHE A 101 28.93 13.27 2.51
N SER A 102 29.89 14.02 2.00
CA SER A 102 30.55 13.76 0.71
C SER A 102 32.05 13.62 0.95
N SER A 103 32.70 12.65 0.30
CA SER A 103 34.14 12.42 0.44
C SER A 103 34.79 11.91 -0.85
N ASN A 104 36.05 12.28 -1.05
CA ASN A 104 36.94 11.74 -2.08
C ASN A 104 38.18 11.04 -1.47
N GLY A 105 38.17 10.82 -0.14
CA GLY A 105 39.27 10.24 0.62
C GLY A 105 40.30 11.21 1.22
N ASP A 106 40.24 12.52 0.95
CA ASP A 106 41.10 13.53 1.59
C ASP A 106 40.47 14.19 2.82
N GLY A 107 39.14 14.14 2.92
CA GLY A 107 38.35 14.65 4.03
C GLY A 107 36.87 14.41 3.76
N PHE A 108 36.03 15.10 4.51
CA PHE A 108 34.58 15.10 4.31
C PHE A 108 34.05 16.53 4.21
N ILE A 109 33.07 16.77 3.34
CA ILE A 109 32.13 17.87 3.55
C ILE A 109 30.93 17.28 4.30
N PHE A 110 30.62 17.84 5.46
CA PHE A 110 29.51 17.46 6.31
C PHE A 110 28.41 18.52 6.28
N HIS A 111 27.22 18.14 5.82
CA HIS A 111 26.00 18.94 5.87
C HIS A 111 25.14 18.50 7.06
N ASP A 112 24.84 19.44 7.96
CA ASP A 112 23.98 19.23 9.12
C ASP A 112 22.61 19.87 8.92
N ALA A 113 21.61 19.04 8.59
CA ALA A 113 20.27 19.54 8.32
C ALA A 113 19.50 20.01 9.58
N THR A 114 20.02 19.73 10.78
CA THR A 114 19.32 19.98 12.04
C THR A 114 19.31 21.45 12.46
N GLY A 115 20.24 22.26 11.93
CA GLY A 115 20.41 23.66 12.31
C GLY A 115 21.08 23.87 13.68
N GLN A 116 21.66 22.83 14.27
CA GLN A 116 22.38 22.94 15.55
C GLN A 116 23.86 23.32 15.40
N GLY A 117 24.43 23.16 14.20
CA GLY A 117 25.77 23.64 13.88
C GLY A 117 25.81 25.15 13.64
N ALA A 118 26.97 25.77 13.88
CA ALA A 118 27.20 27.18 13.56
C ALA A 118 27.13 27.44 12.04
N GLU A 119 27.58 26.47 11.24
CA GLU A 119 27.51 26.47 9.79
C GLU A 119 26.71 25.25 9.30
N ARG A 120 26.06 25.40 8.14
CA ARG A 120 25.26 24.33 7.53
C ARG A 120 26.14 23.23 6.94
N GLU A 121 27.26 23.61 6.35
CA GLU A 121 28.23 22.71 5.75
C GLU A 121 29.62 23.03 6.29
N THR A 122 30.34 22.00 6.73
CA THR A 122 31.69 22.13 7.30
C THR A 122 32.63 21.11 6.70
N MET A 123 33.91 21.48 6.56
CA MET A 123 34.94 20.55 6.14
C MET A 123 35.55 19.83 7.35
N LEU A 124 35.58 18.50 7.30
CA LEU A 124 36.15 17.64 8.32
C LEU A 124 37.39 16.93 7.76
N SER A 125 38.41 16.78 8.60
CA SER A 125 39.54 15.91 8.29
C SER A 125 39.13 14.43 8.38
N MET A 126 39.96 13.52 7.87
CA MET A 126 39.70 12.08 7.93
C MET A 126 39.65 11.52 9.36
N ASP A 127 40.16 12.23 10.37
CA ASP A 127 40.14 11.81 11.78
C ASP A 127 39.10 12.57 12.61
N ALA A 128 38.33 13.46 11.97
CA ALA A 128 37.28 14.25 12.61
C ALA A 128 35.86 13.79 12.23
N PHE A 129 35.71 12.54 11.77
CA PHE A 129 34.39 11.98 11.46
C PHE A 129 33.57 11.84 12.76
N PRO A 130 32.31 12.30 12.82
CA PRO A 130 31.53 12.28 14.05
C PRO A 130 31.24 10.85 14.55
N THR A 131 31.22 10.68 15.86
CA THR A 131 30.86 9.42 16.50
C THR A 131 29.35 9.13 16.38
N PRO A 132 28.90 7.86 16.50
CA PRO A 132 27.47 7.53 16.53
C PRO A 132 26.71 8.27 17.64
N ALA A 133 27.32 8.40 18.83
CA ALA A 133 26.71 9.06 19.99
C ALA A 133 26.50 10.56 19.77
N GLU A 134 27.47 11.25 19.14
CA GLU A 134 27.35 12.67 18.82
C GLU A 134 26.22 12.94 17.81
N LEU A 135 26.17 12.17 16.71
CA LEU A 135 25.10 12.33 15.73
C LEU A 135 23.73 11.96 16.33
N TRP A 136 23.68 10.94 17.18
CA TRP A 136 22.45 10.55 17.85
C TRP A 136 21.94 11.63 18.81
N ALA A 137 22.82 12.23 19.61
CA ALA A 137 22.45 13.33 20.50
C ALA A 137 21.88 14.53 19.72
N ARG A 138 22.54 14.91 18.61
CA ARG A 138 22.03 15.95 17.70
C ARG A 138 20.68 15.56 17.08
N TYR A 139 20.53 14.31 16.65
CA TYR A 139 19.27 13.81 16.10
C TYR A 139 18.14 13.91 17.12
N CYS A 140 18.36 13.46 18.36
CA CYS A 140 17.38 13.53 19.44
C CYS A 140 17.00 14.98 19.76
N ALA A 141 17.99 15.88 19.86
CA ALA A 141 17.73 17.30 20.07
C ALA A 141 16.94 17.93 18.92
N TRP A 142 17.24 17.57 17.67
CA TRP A 142 16.55 18.09 16.48
C TRP A 142 15.10 17.63 16.43
N LYS A 143 14.88 16.35 16.75
CA LYS A 143 13.56 15.78 16.83
C LYS A 143 12.82 16.18 18.11
N GLY A 144 13.49 16.73 19.14
CA GLY A 144 12.87 16.97 20.44
C GLY A 144 12.47 15.67 21.15
N ILE A 145 13.29 14.62 21.04
CA ILE A 145 13.09 13.34 21.73
C ILE A 145 13.70 13.47 23.13
N ALA A 146 12.86 13.38 24.17
CA ALA A 146 13.32 13.35 25.55
C ALA A 146 14.02 12.01 25.87
N ALA A 147 15.01 12.03 26.77
CA ALA A 147 15.79 10.84 27.13
C ALA A 147 14.90 9.67 27.61
N GLU A 148 13.83 9.97 28.36
CA GLU A 148 12.86 8.98 28.86
C GLU A 148 12.06 8.29 27.74
N LYS A 149 12.01 8.89 26.55
CA LYS A 149 11.28 8.39 25.38
C LYS A 149 12.19 7.75 24.35
N GLU A 150 13.49 7.84 24.56
CA GLU A 150 14.51 7.29 23.67
C GLU A 150 14.38 5.78 23.54
N GLU A 151 14.10 5.07 24.64
CA GLU A 151 13.93 3.61 24.64
C GLU A 151 12.76 3.16 23.74
N ILE A 152 11.66 3.91 23.74
CA ILE A 152 10.50 3.65 22.87
C ILE A 152 10.88 3.94 21.41
N PHE A 153 11.52 5.08 21.15
CA PHE A 153 11.91 5.49 19.81
C PHE A 153 13.03 4.65 19.21
N ALA A 154 13.92 4.09 20.03
CA ALA A 154 15.08 3.31 19.62
C ALA A 154 14.86 1.79 19.80
N HIS A 155 13.65 1.36 20.14
CA HIS A 155 13.33 -0.06 20.22
C HIS A 155 13.51 -0.71 18.85
N ASP A 156 14.12 -1.89 18.85
CA ASP A 156 14.48 -2.63 17.65
C ASP A 156 13.24 -3.11 16.89
N TYR A 157 13.39 -3.19 15.57
CA TYR A 157 12.40 -3.80 14.68
C TYR A 157 12.33 -5.31 14.91
N PHE A 158 11.24 -5.94 14.48
CA PHE A 158 11.23 -7.38 14.35
C PHE A 158 12.08 -7.81 13.15
N ASP A 159 12.96 -8.78 13.39
CA ASP A 159 13.76 -9.48 12.39
C ASP A 159 13.69 -10.98 12.70
N ASP A 160 13.26 -11.78 11.72
CA ASP A 160 13.21 -13.24 11.81
C ASP A 160 14.45 -13.92 11.20
N GLY A 161 15.45 -13.13 10.77
CA GLY A 161 16.66 -13.62 10.13
C GLY A 161 16.46 -14.13 8.70
N SER A 162 15.24 -14.02 8.14
CA SER A 162 14.95 -14.42 6.75
C SER A 162 15.54 -13.44 5.73
N GLY A 163 15.99 -12.26 6.18
CA GLY A 163 16.38 -11.15 5.33
C GLY A 163 15.21 -10.27 4.86
N LYS A 164 13.95 -10.59 5.24
CA LYS A 164 12.79 -9.73 4.99
C LYS A 164 12.86 -8.49 5.89
N ALA A 165 13.33 -7.38 5.32
CA ALA A 165 13.39 -6.09 5.98
C ALA A 165 12.35 -5.09 5.43
N PRO A 166 11.89 -4.12 6.24
CA PRO A 166 11.07 -3.03 5.74
C PRO A 166 11.82 -2.22 4.68
N ARG A 167 11.13 -1.87 3.59
CA ARG A 167 11.63 -0.93 2.58
C ARG A 167 11.83 0.45 3.20
N TYR A 168 12.65 1.29 2.57
CA TYR A 168 13.00 2.61 3.14
C TYR A 168 11.79 3.47 3.53
N TYR A 169 10.73 3.47 2.72
CA TYR A 169 9.52 4.23 3.02
C TYR A 169 8.68 3.60 4.14
N GLN A 170 8.77 2.28 4.34
CA GLN A 170 8.15 1.62 5.49
C GLN A 170 8.93 1.98 6.77
N VAL A 171 10.27 1.98 6.72
CA VAL A 171 11.11 2.47 7.81
C VAL A 171 10.75 3.91 8.18
N ASN A 172 10.62 4.80 7.18
CA ASN A 172 10.19 6.17 7.40
C ASN A 172 8.79 6.25 8.05
N ALA A 173 7.83 5.48 7.57
CA ALA A 173 6.47 5.44 8.10
C ALA A 173 6.43 4.94 9.56
N VAL A 174 7.14 3.86 9.86
CA VAL A 174 7.23 3.29 11.20
C VAL A 174 7.91 4.27 12.15
N ASN A 175 9.06 4.83 11.77
CA ASN A 175 9.77 5.81 12.59
C ASN A 175 8.94 7.08 12.84
N ALA A 176 8.26 7.61 11.80
CA ALA A 176 7.41 8.78 11.95
C ALA A 176 6.21 8.53 12.89
N ALA A 177 5.59 7.35 12.81
CA ALA A 177 4.50 6.97 13.70
C ALA A 177 4.98 6.79 15.15
N VAL A 178 6.07 6.04 15.38
CA VAL A 178 6.63 5.83 16.71
C VAL A 178 7.12 7.16 17.32
N GLU A 179 7.76 8.03 16.52
CA GLU A 179 8.20 9.37 16.95
C GLU A 179 7.01 10.22 17.41
N ALA A 180 5.92 10.26 16.63
CA ALA A 180 4.73 11.01 16.98
C ALA A 180 4.12 10.52 18.30
N ILE A 181 4.03 9.21 18.49
CA ILE A 181 3.48 8.59 19.70
C ILE A 181 4.38 8.85 20.91
N ALA A 182 5.69 8.73 20.74
CA ALA A 182 6.67 9.04 21.78
C ALA A 182 6.57 10.49 22.27
N LYS A 183 6.19 11.42 21.39
CA LYS A 183 5.91 12.84 21.68
C LYS A 183 4.52 13.11 22.27
N GLY A 184 3.72 12.08 22.54
CA GLY A 184 2.38 12.21 23.10
C GLY A 184 1.29 12.56 22.08
N ARG A 185 1.53 12.34 20.78
CA ARG A 185 0.48 12.47 19.77
C ARG A 185 -0.38 11.21 19.74
N ASP A 186 -1.59 11.31 20.28
CA ASP A 186 -2.52 10.18 20.37
C ASP A 186 -3.33 9.92 19.10
N ARG A 187 -3.25 10.79 18.09
CA ARG A 187 -3.92 10.57 16.80
C ARG A 187 -2.93 10.73 15.65
N VAL A 188 -2.71 9.65 14.91
CA VAL A 188 -1.69 9.55 13.87
C VAL A 188 -2.34 9.08 12.57
N LEU A 189 -1.96 9.69 11.45
CA LEU A 189 -2.39 9.28 10.12
C LEU A 189 -1.19 8.91 9.25
N LEU A 190 -1.25 7.74 8.62
CA LEU A 190 -0.30 7.28 7.60
C LEU A 190 -1.02 7.14 6.26
N VAL A 191 -0.48 7.79 5.23
CA VAL A 191 -0.99 7.69 3.87
C VAL A 191 -0.03 6.86 3.03
N MET A 192 -0.45 5.68 2.59
CA MET A 192 0.39 4.75 1.85
C MET A 192 -0.39 4.10 0.72
N ALA A 193 0.09 4.26 -0.52
CA ALA A 193 -0.55 3.70 -1.70
C ALA A 193 -0.79 2.18 -1.57
N THR A 194 -1.87 1.69 -2.20
CA THR A 194 -2.17 0.25 -2.23
C THR A 194 -0.98 -0.53 -2.78
N GLY A 195 -0.66 -1.66 -2.17
CA GLY A 195 0.46 -2.51 -2.59
C GLY A 195 1.84 -2.08 -2.07
N THR A 196 1.90 -1.16 -1.11
CA THR A 196 3.16 -0.71 -0.48
C THR A 196 3.43 -1.38 0.89
N GLY A 197 2.61 -2.35 1.30
CA GLY A 197 2.84 -3.12 2.53
C GLY A 197 2.42 -2.39 3.81
N LYS A 198 1.19 -1.84 3.84
CA LYS A 198 0.58 -1.24 5.03
C LYS A 198 0.52 -2.20 6.21
N THR A 199 0.10 -3.44 5.98
CA THR A 199 0.01 -4.50 7.02
C THR A 199 1.35 -4.74 7.69
N TYR A 200 2.42 -4.94 6.91
CA TYR A 200 3.78 -5.11 7.45
C TYR A 200 4.30 -3.85 8.18
N THR A 201 3.89 -2.65 7.73
CA THR A 201 4.20 -1.39 8.43
C THR A 201 3.50 -1.32 9.79
N ALA A 202 2.20 -1.66 9.84
CA ALA A 202 1.44 -1.74 11.07
C ALA A 202 2.04 -2.76 12.04
N PHE A 203 2.42 -3.94 11.53
CA PHE A 203 3.12 -4.98 12.30
C PHE A 203 4.36 -4.42 13.00
N GLN A 204 5.25 -3.74 12.26
CA GLN A 204 6.48 -3.19 12.82
C GLN A 204 6.21 -2.05 13.83
N ILE A 205 5.18 -1.22 13.63
CA ILE A 205 4.77 -0.21 14.62
C ILE A 205 4.31 -0.89 15.91
N ILE A 206 3.39 -1.85 15.80
CA ILE A 206 2.86 -2.61 16.94
C ILE A 206 4.01 -3.30 17.67
N TRP A 207 4.89 -4.00 16.95
CA TRP A 207 6.00 -4.74 17.54
C TRP A 207 6.89 -3.84 18.39
N ARG A 208 7.30 -2.68 17.85
CA ARG A 208 8.19 -1.76 18.55
C ARG A 208 7.55 -1.18 19.81
N LEU A 209 6.29 -0.75 19.72
CA LEU A 209 5.57 -0.20 20.87
C LEU A 209 5.24 -1.27 21.93
N TRP A 210 4.94 -2.49 21.50
CA TRP A 210 4.63 -3.63 22.36
C TRP A 210 5.85 -4.13 23.11
N LYS A 211 6.96 -4.36 22.40
CA LYS A 211 8.21 -4.82 23.02
C LYS A 211 8.89 -3.77 23.89
N ALA A 212 8.73 -2.49 23.57
CA ALA A 212 9.14 -1.40 24.46
C ALA A 212 8.27 -1.26 25.72
N GLY A 213 7.19 -2.04 25.87
CA GLY A 213 6.25 -1.91 26.98
C GLY A 213 5.41 -0.62 26.96
N ALA A 214 5.46 0.15 25.86
CA ALA A 214 4.76 1.42 25.72
C ALA A 214 3.25 1.22 25.48
N LYS A 215 2.87 0.11 24.83
CA LYS A 215 1.49 -0.25 24.49
C LYS A 215 1.30 -1.74 24.70
N LYS A 216 0.38 -2.15 25.58
CA LYS A 216 0.18 -3.56 25.94
C LYS A 216 -1.06 -4.15 25.27
N ARG A 217 -2.19 -3.47 25.35
CA ARG A 217 -3.47 -3.92 24.78
C ARG A 217 -3.74 -3.20 23.47
N ILE A 218 -3.74 -3.95 22.38
CA ILE A 218 -3.70 -3.40 21.02
C ILE A 218 -4.88 -3.95 20.22
N LEU A 219 -5.59 -3.08 19.51
CA LEU A 219 -6.67 -3.46 18.61
C LEU A 219 -6.31 -3.10 17.15
N TYR A 220 -6.28 -4.09 16.27
CA TYR A 220 -6.14 -3.90 14.83
C TYR A 220 -7.48 -4.14 14.13
N LEU A 221 -7.96 -3.13 13.42
CA LEU A 221 -9.24 -3.14 12.70
C LEU A 221 -9.01 -3.11 11.21
N ALA A 222 -9.75 -3.96 10.49
CA ALA A 222 -9.83 -3.93 9.03
C ALA A 222 -11.29 -4.11 8.57
N ASP A 223 -11.52 -3.93 7.28
CA ASP A 223 -12.86 -4.03 6.67
C ASP A 223 -13.29 -5.46 6.32
N ARG A 224 -12.33 -6.35 5.99
CA ARG A 224 -12.67 -7.67 5.45
C ARG A 224 -12.04 -8.81 6.24
N ASN A 225 -12.81 -9.89 6.41
CA ASN A 225 -12.36 -11.10 7.11
C ASN A 225 -11.06 -11.63 6.52
N ILE A 226 -10.96 -11.67 5.17
CA ILE A 226 -9.75 -12.16 4.49
C ILE A 226 -8.50 -11.34 4.84
N LEU A 227 -8.65 -10.03 5.05
CA LEU A 227 -7.53 -9.16 5.46
C LEU A 227 -7.08 -9.48 6.88
N ILE A 228 -8.01 -9.71 7.80
CA ILE A 228 -7.68 -10.10 9.19
C ILE A 228 -7.02 -11.48 9.21
N ASP A 229 -7.65 -12.46 8.56
CA ASP A 229 -7.20 -13.84 8.50
C ASP A 229 -5.77 -13.94 7.95
N GLN A 230 -5.51 -13.34 6.78
CA GLN A 230 -4.19 -13.32 6.15
C GLN A 230 -3.15 -12.56 7.00
N THR A 231 -3.54 -11.44 7.61
CA THR A 231 -2.65 -10.69 8.49
C THR A 231 -2.14 -11.56 9.64
N MET A 232 -3.03 -12.27 10.33
CA MET A 232 -2.68 -13.13 11.47
C MET A 232 -1.72 -14.26 11.10
N VAL A 233 -1.95 -14.92 9.96
CA VAL A 233 -1.13 -16.08 9.58
C VAL A 233 0.19 -15.70 8.93
N ASN A 234 0.30 -14.48 8.38
CA ASN A 234 1.47 -13.98 7.66
C ASN A 234 2.23 -12.93 8.51
N ASP A 235 2.03 -11.64 8.24
CA ASP A 235 2.84 -10.56 8.82
C ASP A 235 2.76 -10.52 10.37
N PHE A 236 1.62 -10.85 10.97
CA PHE A 236 1.42 -10.80 12.43
C PHE A 236 1.77 -12.12 13.12
N ARG A 237 2.18 -13.16 12.37
CA ARG A 237 2.62 -14.46 12.92
C ARG A 237 3.57 -14.33 14.13
N PRO A 238 4.54 -13.39 14.15
CA PRO A 238 5.47 -13.26 15.28
C PRO A 238 4.82 -12.93 16.64
N PHE A 239 3.59 -12.43 16.66
CA PHE A 239 2.86 -12.23 17.93
C PHE A 239 2.42 -13.53 18.59
N GLY A 240 2.32 -14.63 17.83
CA GLY A 240 2.04 -15.97 18.34
C GLY A 240 0.81 -16.01 19.26
N GLN A 241 0.98 -16.51 20.47
CA GLN A 241 -0.10 -16.69 21.44
C GLN A 241 -0.62 -15.37 22.06
N ALA A 242 0.08 -14.26 21.85
CA ALA A 242 -0.37 -12.96 22.34
C ALA A 242 -1.54 -12.39 21.51
N MET A 243 -1.78 -12.91 20.30
CA MET A 243 -2.82 -12.42 19.40
C MET A 243 -4.07 -13.32 19.33
N ALA A 244 -5.23 -12.69 19.15
CA ALA A 244 -6.47 -13.40 18.88
C ALA A 244 -7.46 -12.56 18.05
N LYS A 245 -8.34 -13.24 17.31
CA LYS A 245 -9.38 -12.62 16.51
C LYS A 245 -10.65 -12.41 17.32
N LEU A 246 -11.23 -11.22 17.23
CA LEU A 246 -12.56 -10.91 17.73
C LEU A 246 -13.64 -11.46 16.78
N SER A 247 -13.84 -12.78 16.81
CA SER A 247 -14.85 -13.48 16.01
C SER A 247 -15.36 -14.73 16.73
N THR A 248 -16.61 -15.12 16.46
CA THR A 248 -17.18 -16.39 16.91
C THR A 248 -17.01 -17.53 15.90
N ARG A 249 -16.45 -17.23 14.71
CA ARG A 249 -16.31 -18.18 13.61
C ARG A 249 -14.86 -18.65 13.53
N ALA A 250 -14.64 -19.91 13.88
CA ALA A 250 -13.36 -20.58 13.66
C ALA A 250 -13.11 -20.77 12.17
N LYS A 251 -11.83 -20.66 11.78
CA LYS A 251 -11.37 -20.90 10.42
C LYS A 251 -9.98 -21.51 10.48
N THR A 252 -9.76 -22.54 9.67
CA THR A 252 -8.45 -23.11 9.39
C THR A 252 -7.96 -22.54 8.06
N ILE A 253 -6.72 -22.07 8.03
CA ILE A 253 -6.09 -21.49 6.85
C ILE A 253 -4.92 -22.39 6.45
N GLU A 254 -4.89 -22.80 5.18
CA GLU A 254 -3.74 -23.47 4.58
C GLU A 254 -2.80 -22.40 4.03
N ARG A 255 -1.51 -22.53 4.35
CA ARG A 255 -0.44 -21.62 3.90
C ARG A 255 0.18 -22.13 2.60
N ASP A 256 0.97 -21.26 1.97
CA ASP A 256 1.74 -21.57 0.76
C ASP A 256 2.74 -22.72 0.96
N ASP A 257 3.19 -22.95 2.19
CA ASP A 257 4.05 -24.09 2.56
C ASP A 257 3.27 -25.40 2.83
N GLY A 258 1.95 -25.39 2.61
CA GLY A 258 1.03 -26.50 2.87
C GLY A 258 0.64 -26.68 4.35
N SER A 259 1.17 -25.86 5.27
CA SER A 259 0.82 -25.95 6.69
C SER A 259 -0.57 -25.39 6.96
N LYS A 260 -1.31 -26.03 7.87
CA LYS A 260 -2.65 -25.61 8.29
C LYS A 260 -2.60 -24.94 9.66
N VAL A 261 -3.22 -23.78 9.77
CA VAL A 261 -3.23 -22.97 10.99
C VAL A 261 -4.68 -22.62 11.36
N ASP A 262 -5.06 -22.95 12.58
CA ASP A 262 -6.33 -22.52 13.15
C ASP A 262 -6.22 -21.10 13.68
N VAL A 263 -7.14 -20.23 13.25
CA VAL A 263 -7.21 -18.86 13.74
C VAL A 263 -7.65 -18.86 15.20
N THR A 264 -6.79 -18.35 16.10
CA THR A 264 -7.09 -18.19 17.52
C THR A 264 -8.18 -17.14 17.73
N LEU A 265 -9.20 -17.43 18.53
CA LEU A 265 -10.36 -16.56 18.77
C LEU A 265 -10.38 -16.04 20.20
N ALA A 266 -10.73 -14.77 20.36
CA ALA A 266 -10.96 -14.12 21.65
C ALA A 266 -12.46 -14.06 22.03
N LEU A 267 -13.35 -14.62 21.21
CA LEU A 267 -14.79 -14.72 21.54
C LEU A 267 -15.27 -16.16 21.52
N ASP A 268 -16.03 -16.52 22.55
CA ASP A 268 -16.79 -17.76 22.55
C ASP A 268 -18.13 -17.64 21.81
N LYS A 269 -18.83 -18.77 21.63
CA LYS A 269 -20.16 -18.82 20.97
C LYS A 269 -21.24 -18.04 21.74
N LYS A 270 -21.02 -17.72 23.02
CA LYS A 270 -21.90 -16.90 23.87
C LYS A 270 -21.50 -15.42 23.85
N ARG A 271 -20.54 -15.04 22.98
CA ARG A 271 -19.99 -13.69 22.83
C ARG A 271 -19.27 -13.16 24.08
N ARG A 272 -18.78 -14.05 24.95
CA ARG A 272 -17.90 -13.65 26.05
C ARG A 272 -16.49 -13.45 25.52
N ILE A 273 -15.87 -12.36 25.93
CA ILE A 273 -14.53 -11.97 25.48
C ILE A 273 -13.48 -12.53 26.42
N ASP A 274 -12.46 -13.16 25.86
CA ASP A 274 -11.24 -13.51 26.57
C ASP A 274 -10.28 -12.31 26.59
N THR A 275 -10.15 -11.71 27.77
CA THR A 275 -9.31 -10.52 28.00
C THR A 275 -7.85 -10.84 28.32
N SER A 276 -7.42 -12.10 28.18
CA SER A 276 -6.05 -12.54 28.47
C SER A 276 -5.05 -12.26 27.34
N TYR A 277 -5.54 -12.04 26.12
CA TYR A 277 -4.71 -11.66 24.97
C TYR A 277 -4.25 -10.20 25.06
N GLU A 278 -3.19 -9.89 24.33
CA GLU A 278 -2.62 -8.53 24.26
C GLU A 278 -2.92 -7.87 22.91
N ILE A 279 -3.04 -8.66 21.84
CA ILE A 279 -3.24 -8.15 20.48
C ILE A 279 -4.54 -8.71 19.91
N TYR A 280 -5.51 -7.83 19.69
CA TYR A 280 -6.83 -8.17 19.20
C TYR A 280 -6.96 -7.75 17.75
N LEU A 281 -7.48 -8.63 16.90
CA LEU A 281 -7.78 -8.31 15.50
C LEU A 281 -9.27 -8.45 15.24
N GLY A 282 -9.89 -7.51 14.53
CA GLY A 282 -11.32 -7.58 14.28
C GLY A 282 -11.80 -6.80 13.08
N LEU A 283 -13.03 -7.11 12.68
CA LEU A 283 -13.76 -6.33 11.68
C LEU A 283 -14.50 -5.20 12.37
N TYR A 284 -14.42 -3.98 11.85
CA TYR A 284 -15.18 -2.88 12.43
C TYR A 284 -16.68 -3.16 12.41
N GLN A 285 -17.25 -3.75 11.34
CA GLN A 285 -18.69 -4.08 11.30
C GLN A 285 -19.08 -5.18 12.30
N ALA A 286 -18.17 -6.11 12.60
CA ALA A 286 -18.45 -7.17 13.56
C ALA A 286 -18.38 -6.66 15.01
N ILE A 287 -17.60 -5.61 15.24
CA ILE A 287 -17.40 -5.00 16.55
C ILE A 287 -18.49 -3.97 16.85
N THR A 288 -18.98 -3.23 15.85
CA THR A 288 -20.14 -2.34 16.03
C THR A 288 -21.46 -3.09 15.96
N GLY A 289 -21.74 -3.82 14.89
CA GLY A 289 -23.05 -4.40 14.64
C GLY A 289 -24.18 -3.35 14.44
N PRO A 290 -25.28 -3.71 13.78
CA PRO A 290 -26.39 -2.79 13.50
C PRO A 290 -27.22 -2.38 14.74
N GLU A 291 -27.22 -3.20 15.79
CA GLU A 291 -28.03 -2.96 17.00
C GLU A 291 -27.13 -2.72 18.22
N GLU A 292 -27.59 -1.92 19.17
CA GLU A 292 -26.88 -1.60 20.41
C GLU A 292 -26.38 -2.84 21.18
N ARG A 293 -27.20 -3.88 21.29
CA ARG A 293 -26.82 -5.16 21.94
C ARG A 293 -25.72 -5.94 21.21
N GLN A 294 -25.37 -5.54 19.99
CA GLN A 294 -24.37 -6.18 19.14
C GLN A 294 -23.02 -5.45 19.16
N LYS A 295 -22.96 -4.25 19.78
CA LYS A 295 -21.76 -3.41 19.95
C LYS A 295 -20.77 -4.03 20.91
N LEU A 296 -19.99 -4.96 20.40
CA LEU A 296 -18.97 -5.69 21.13
C LEU A 296 -17.93 -4.77 21.77
N TYR A 297 -17.61 -3.62 21.16
CA TYR A 297 -16.65 -2.68 21.73
C TYR A 297 -17.03 -2.19 23.13
N ARG A 298 -18.33 -2.15 23.46
CA ARG A 298 -18.82 -1.69 24.76
C ARG A 298 -18.67 -2.72 25.88
N GLU A 299 -18.41 -3.97 25.53
CA GLU A 299 -18.06 -5.02 26.51
C GLU A 299 -16.64 -4.82 27.06
N PHE A 300 -15.82 -4.02 26.37
CA PHE A 300 -14.54 -3.55 26.91
C PHE A 300 -14.72 -2.21 27.64
N SER A 301 -13.97 -2.03 28.73
CA SER A 301 -13.84 -0.71 29.35
C SER A 301 -13.24 0.32 28.37
N PRO A 302 -13.65 1.60 28.41
CA PRO A 302 -13.08 2.67 27.58
C PRO A 302 -11.54 2.78 27.62
N ASP A 303 -10.93 2.40 28.74
CA ASP A 303 -9.46 2.41 28.93
C ASP A 303 -8.82 1.03 28.73
N PHE A 304 -9.52 0.10 28.07
CA PHE A 304 -8.99 -1.25 27.87
C PHE A 304 -7.80 -1.26 26.90
N PHE A 305 -7.91 -0.59 25.76
CA PHE A 305 -6.86 -0.58 24.74
C PHE A 305 -5.92 0.61 24.93
N ASP A 306 -4.62 0.36 24.78
CA ASP A 306 -3.59 1.40 24.76
C ASP A 306 -3.35 1.94 23.35
N LEU A 307 -3.59 1.11 22.33
CA LEU A 307 -3.36 1.39 20.91
C LEU A 307 -4.47 0.80 20.04
N ILE A 308 -4.98 1.58 19.10
CA ILE A 308 -5.90 1.14 18.05
C ILE A 308 -5.32 1.50 16.68
N ILE A 309 -5.26 0.53 15.77
CA ILE A 309 -4.89 0.74 14.38
C ILE A 309 -6.08 0.41 13.49
N ILE A 310 -6.41 1.32 12.57
CA ILE A 310 -7.46 1.12 11.57
C ILE A 310 -6.82 1.11 10.19
N ASP A 311 -6.87 -0.04 9.52
CA ASP A 311 -6.52 -0.17 8.11
C ASP A 311 -7.69 0.28 7.23
N GLU A 312 -7.34 0.93 6.11
CA GLU A 312 -8.29 1.55 5.17
C GLU A 312 -9.27 2.55 5.86
N CYS A 313 -8.75 3.42 6.73
CA CYS A 313 -9.51 4.37 7.57
C CYS A 313 -10.25 5.49 6.81
N HIS A 314 -10.48 5.31 5.51
CA HIS A 314 -11.17 6.23 4.59
C HIS A 314 -12.47 5.63 4.05
N ARG A 315 -12.79 4.39 4.42
CA ARG A 315 -13.97 3.70 3.96
C ARG A 315 -15.18 4.03 4.82
N GLY A 316 -16.07 4.81 4.22
CA GLY A 316 -17.43 4.87 4.69
C GLY A 316 -18.37 5.62 3.76
N SER A 317 -19.58 5.08 3.65
CA SER A 317 -20.79 5.90 3.67
C SER A 317 -20.89 6.64 5.01
N ALA A 318 -21.78 7.62 5.17
CA ALA A 318 -21.97 8.30 6.46
C ALA A 318 -22.17 7.33 7.65
N ALA A 319 -22.76 6.14 7.40
CA ALA A 319 -23.00 5.09 8.39
C ALA A 319 -21.77 4.18 8.69
N GLU A 320 -20.85 4.02 7.75
CA GLU A 320 -19.60 3.28 7.98
C GLU A 320 -18.53 4.18 8.59
N ASP A 321 -18.53 5.46 8.19
CA ASP A 321 -17.73 6.50 8.83
C ASP A 321 -18.17 6.69 10.29
N SER A 322 -19.46 6.51 10.62
CA SER A 322 -19.91 6.50 12.02
C SER A 322 -19.46 5.24 12.76
N ALA A 323 -19.38 4.07 12.11
CA ALA A 323 -19.07 2.82 12.80
C ALA A 323 -17.65 2.79 13.41
N TRP A 324 -16.60 3.13 12.65
CA TRP A 324 -15.25 3.17 13.24
C TRP A 324 -15.06 4.38 14.16
N ARG A 325 -15.72 5.52 13.88
CA ARG A 325 -15.67 6.69 14.77
C ARG A 325 -16.25 6.38 16.14
N GLU A 326 -17.37 5.68 16.22
CA GLU A 326 -17.94 5.25 17.51
C GLU A 326 -16.96 4.40 18.32
N ILE A 327 -16.23 3.48 17.67
CA ILE A 327 -15.21 2.67 18.35
C ILE A 327 -14.10 3.59 18.88
N LEU A 328 -13.60 4.51 18.06
CA LEU A 328 -12.52 5.41 18.46
C LEU A 328 -12.94 6.44 19.52
N GLU A 329 -14.19 6.90 19.50
CA GLU A 329 -14.77 7.80 20.49
C GLU A 329 -15.01 7.08 21.83
N HIS A 330 -15.31 5.78 21.81
CA HIS A 330 -15.36 4.97 23.02
C HIS A 330 -13.98 4.79 23.65
N PHE A 331 -12.95 4.50 22.85
CA PHE A 331 -11.57 4.31 23.31
C PHE A 331 -10.72 5.58 23.15
N THR A 332 -11.21 6.71 23.66
CA THR A 332 -10.53 8.02 23.55
C THR A 332 -9.17 8.08 24.25
N GLY A 333 -8.96 7.29 25.31
CA GLY A 333 -7.69 7.18 26.03
C GLY A 333 -6.62 6.38 25.28
N ALA A 334 -7.00 5.62 24.26
CA ALA A 334 -6.06 4.88 23.42
C ALA A 334 -5.37 5.81 22.43
N THR A 335 -4.12 5.53 22.10
CA THR A 335 -3.48 6.11 20.90
C THR A 335 -4.11 5.46 19.65
N GLN A 336 -4.36 6.23 18.61
CA GLN A 336 -5.13 5.83 17.44
C GLN A 336 -4.36 6.12 16.15
N ILE A 337 -4.11 5.09 15.35
CA ILE A 337 -3.41 5.18 14.07
C ILE A 337 -4.39 4.85 12.93
N GLY A 338 -4.68 5.82 12.08
CA GLY A 338 -5.36 5.62 10.82
C GLY A 338 -4.36 5.32 9.69
N MET A 339 -4.61 4.28 8.91
CA MET A 339 -3.84 3.98 7.71
C MET A 339 -4.75 4.01 6.48
N THR A 340 -4.34 4.72 5.43
CA THR A 340 -5.17 4.87 4.23
C THR A 340 -4.32 4.96 2.97
N ALA A 341 -4.86 4.48 1.84
CA ALA A 341 -4.28 4.78 0.52
C ALA A 341 -4.83 6.07 -0.11
N THR A 342 -5.93 6.60 0.42
CA THR A 342 -6.65 7.74 -0.16
C THR A 342 -7.12 8.66 0.98
N PRO A 343 -6.35 9.68 1.35
CA PRO A 343 -6.83 10.65 2.32
C PRO A 343 -8.06 11.35 1.72
N LYS A 344 -9.19 11.29 2.41
CA LYS A 344 -10.42 12.00 2.00
C LYS A 344 -10.34 13.45 2.47
N GLU A 345 -10.40 14.38 1.53
CA GLU A 345 -10.62 15.80 1.77
C GLU A 345 -12.00 16.17 1.24
N THR A 346 -13.04 15.97 2.06
CA THR A 346 -14.37 16.53 1.74
C THR A 346 -14.79 17.50 2.83
N ARG A 347 -15.71 18.42 2.48
CA ARG A 347 -16.23 19.47 3.37
C ARG A 347 -16.93 18.94 4.65
N TYR A 348 -17.35 17.67 4.67
CA TYR A 348 -18.20 17.11 5.73
C TYR A 348 -17.56 15.94 6.49
N VAL A 349 -16.62 15.20 5.87
CA VAL A 349 -15.89 14.10 6.51
C VAL A 349 -14.47 14.11 5.97
N SER A 350 -13.50 14.34 6.87
CA SER A 350 -12.10 14.19 6.52
C SER A 350 -11.37 13.38 7.58
N ASN A 351 -10.56 12.43 7.12
CA ASN A 351 -9.64 11.69 7.97
C ASN A 351 -8.63 12.63 8.62
N THR A 352 -8.24 13.70 7.92
CA THR A 352 -7.34 14.72 8.48
C THR A 352 -8.03 15.56 9.54
N HIS A 353 -9.36 15.74 9.48
CA HIS A 353 -10.08 16.39 10.58
C HIS A 353 -10.02 15.57 11.88
N TYR A 354 -10.12 14.23 11.77
CA TYR A 354 -10.08 13.37 12.96
C TYR A 354 -8.65 13.12 13.46
N PHE A 355 -7.75 12.69 12.58
CA PHE A 355 -6.38 12.28 12.90
C PHE A 355 -5.32 13.40 12.79
N GLY A 356 -5.68 14.55 12.23
CA GLY A 356 -4.73 15.59 11.85
C GLY A 356 -3.98 15.27 10.54
N GLU A 357 -3.02 16.12 10.21
CA GLU A 357 -2.14 15.93 9.06
C GLU A 357 -1.36 14.61 9.13
N PRO A 358 -1.16 13.92 7.99
CA PRO A 358 -0.41 12.67 7.97
C PRO A 358 1.03 12.89 8.43
N VAL A 359 1.52 12.00 9.30
CA VAL A 359 2.92 12.02 9.75
C VAL A 359 3.87 11.50 8.67
N TYR A 360 3.34 10.73 7.72
CA TYR A 360 4.07 10.27 6.55
C TYR A 360 3.12 9.94 5.39
N THR A 361 3.56 10.25 4.17
CA THR A 361 2.86 9.96 2.93
C THR A 361 3.79 9.28 1.93
N TYR A 362 3.35 8.14 1.39
CA TYR A 362 4.00 7.43 0.28
C TYR A 362 2.99 7.18 -0.83
N SER A 363 3.06 8.01 -1.89
CA SER A 363 2.06 8.06 -2.96
C SER A 363 2.30 7.01 -4.06
N LEU A 364 1.29 6.83 -4.92
CA LEU A 364 1.40 5.96 -6.10
C LEU A 364 2.48 6.46 -7.07
N LYS A 365 2.52 7.78 -7.33
CA LYS A 365 3.56 8.49 -8.09
C LYS A 365 4.95 8.15 -7.58
N GLN A 366 5.15 8.19 -6.26
CA GLN A 366 6.43 7.86 -5.66
C GLN A 366 6.75 6.36 -5.79
N GLY A 367 5.78 5.47 -5.54
CA GLY A 367 5.95 4.03 -5.73
C GLY A 367 6.32 3.63 -7.16
N ILE A 368 5.74 4.30 -8.17
CA ILE A 368 6.07 4.10 -9.59
C ILE A 368 7.47 4.62 -9.89
N ARG A 369 7.81 5.84 -9.41
CA ARG A 369 9.13 6.45 -9.58
C ARG A 369 10.24 5.59 -8.99
N ASP A 370 10.00 5.00 -7.82
CA ASP A 370 10.97 4.16 -7.12
C ASP A 370 11.03 2.73 -7.70
N GLY A 371 10.10 2.36 -8.58
CA GLY A 371 10.06 1.05 -9.24
C GLY A 371 9.43 -0.07 -8.41
N PHE A 372 8.72 0.27 -7.33
CA PHE A 372 8.01 -0.69 -6.48
C PHE A 372 6.57 -0.92 -6.91
N LEU A 373 5.96 0.04 -7.63
CA LEU A 373 4.64 -0.08 -8.21
C LEU A 373 4.72 0.01 -9.74
N ALA A 374 3.82 -0.72 -10.40
CA ALA A 374 3.70 -0.77 -11.83
C ALA A 374 3.03 0.51 -12.36
N PRO A 375 3.60 1.20 -13.37
CA PRO A 375 2.90 2.24 -14.12
C PRO A 375 1.67 1.69 -14.84
N TYR A 376 0.78 2.59 -15.27
CA TYR A 376 -0.46 2.24 -15.95
C TYR A 376 -0.65 2.97 -17.28
N LYS A 377 -1.33 2.29 -18.21
CA LYS A 377 -1.86 2.86 -19.47
C LYS A 377 -3.35 3.09 -19.34
N VAL A 378 -3.86 4.13 -19.98
CA VAL A 378 -5.31 4.41 -20.03
C VAL A 378 -5.78 4.40 -21.47
N ILE A 379 -6.75 3.55 -21.76
CA ILE A 379 -7.48 3.50 -23.03
C ILE A 379 -8.89 3.99 -22.75
N LYS A 380 -9.21 5.20 -23.22
CA LYS A 380 -10.57 5.74 -23.13
C LYS A 380 -11.37 5.25 -24.33
N VAL A 381 -12.54 4.69 -24.07
CA VAL A 381 -13.46 4.20 -25.10
C VAL A 381 -14.74 5.03 -25.03
N HIS A 382 -15.08 5.68 -26.13
CA HIS A 382 -16.33 6.40 -26.28
C HIS A 382 -17.33 5.50 -27.01
N ILE A 383 -18.51 5.32 -26.42
CA ILE A 383 -19.63 4.62 -27.04
C ILE A 383 -20.66 5.70 -27.40
N ASP A 384 -21.11 5.76 -28.65
CA ASP A 384 -21.96 6.86 -29.17
C ASP A 384 -23.19 7.11 -28.30
N ARG A 385 -23.89 6.04 -27.87
CA ARG A 385 -25.06 6.13 -26.97
C ARG A 385 -24.75 6.72 -25.60
N ASP A 386 -23.52 6.56 -25.10
CA ASP A 386 -23.07 7.15 -23.83
C ASP A 386 -22.72 8.63 -23.97
N VAL A 387 -22.51 9.13 -25.20
CA VAL A 387 -22.20 10.53 -25.52
C VAL A 387 -23.46 11.31 -25.91
N GLU A 388 -24.30 10.73 -26.77
CA GLU A 388 -25.49 11.36 -27.35
C GLU A 388 -26.76 11.14 -26.51
N GLY A 389 -26.73 10.14 -25.62
CA GLY A 389 -27.92 9.64 -24.94
C GLY A 389 -28.70 8.64 -25.81
N TYR A 390 -29.70 8.00 -25.20
CA TYR A 390 -30.63 7.13 -25.88
C TYR A 390 -32.04 7.69 -25.73
N ARG A 391 -32.73 7.89 -26.85
CA ARG A 391 -34.17 8.16 -26.87
C ARG A 391 -34.85 6.98 -27.58
N PRO A 392 -35.79 6.28 -26.95
CA PRO A 392 -36.51 5.17 -27.58
C PRO A 392 -37.31 5.67 -28.77
N ALA A 393 -37.52 4.80 -29.76
CA ALA A 393 -38.49 5.04 -30.81
C ALA A 393 -39.92 4.85 -30.27
N ALA A 394 -40.91 5.47 -30.91
CA ALA A 394 -42.30 5.31 -30.50
C ALA A 394 -42.73 3.84 -30.63
N GLY A 395 -43.21 3.27 -29.51
CA GLY A 395 -43.59 1.85 -29.41
C GLY A 395 -42.45 0.88 -29.09
N ASP A 396 -41.25 1.38 -28.78
CA ASP A 396 -40.19 0.54 -28.20
C ASP A 396 -40.67 -0.03 -26.85
N THR A 397 -40.48 -1.32 -26.67
CA THR A 397 -40.85 -2.05 -25.45
C THR A 397 -39.61 -2.63 -24.78
N ASP A 398 -39.67 -2.77 -23.46
CA ASP A 398 -38.63 -3.47 -22.71
C ASP A 398 -38.75 -5.00 -22.89
N ARG A 399 -37.92 -5.76 -22.16
CA ARG A 399 -37.92 -7.22 -22.22
C ARG A 399 -39.22 -7.86 -21.71
N GLU A 400 -40.00 -7.15 -20.91
CA GLU A 400 -41.29 -7.62 -20.37
C GLU A 400 -42.46 -7.20 -21.26
N GLY A 401 -42.20 -6.41 -22.31
CA GLY A 401 -43.19 -5.94 -23.27
C GLY A 401 -43.85 -4.62 -22.88
N GLU A 402 -43.34 -3.93 -21.85
CA GLU A 402 -43.85 -2.64 -21.41
C GLU A 402 -43.24 -1.50 -22.24
N GLU A 403 -44.05 -0.50 -22.58
CA GLU A 403 -43.57 0.64 -23.38
C GLU A 403 -42.55 1.48 -22.60
N ILE A 404 -41.45 1.81 -23.28
CA ILE A 404 -40.39 2.64 -22.71
C ILE A 404 -40.80 4.12 -22.84
N GLU A 405 -40.72 4.86 -21.73
CA GLU A 405 -41.05 6.30 -21.70
C GLU A 405 -40.24 7.09 -22.75
N ASP A 406 -40.93 7.91 -23.56
CA ASP A 406 -40.29 8.77 -24.56
C ASP A 406 -39.55 9.96 -23.92
N ARG A 407 -38.34 9.68 -23.42
CA ARG A 407 -37.39 10.68 -22.94
C ARG A 407 -35.96 10.33 -23.33
N VAL A 408 -35.06 11.29 -23.15
CA VAL A 408 -33.61 11.06 -23.33
C VAL A 408 -33.06 10.43 -22.05
N TYR A 409 -32.57 9.20 -22.18
CA TYR A 409 -31.85 8.44 -21.17
C TYR A 409 -30.34 8.71 -21.28
N ASN A 410 -29.69 8.94 -20.16
CA ASN A 410 -28.25 9.20 -20.05
C ASN A 410 -27.52 8.06 -19.31
N GLN A 411 -26.21 8.22 -19.08
CA GLN A 411 -25.39 7.21 -18.39
C GLN A 411 -25.92 6.80 -17.01
N ARG A 412 -26.51 7.73 -16.23
CA ARG A 412 -27.09 7.40 -14.92
C ARG A 412 -28.35 6.57 -15.06
N ASP A 413 -29.15 6.84 -16.10
CA ASP A 413 -30.29 5.98 -16.41
C ASP A 413 -29.82 4.59 -16.85
N PHE A 414 -28.74 4.50 -17.63
CA PHE A 414 -28.16 3.21 -18.04
C PHE A 414 -27.65 2.36 -16.87
N ASP A 415 -27.20 3.02 -15.80
CA ASP A 415 -26.73 2.36 -14.58
C ASP A 415 -27.88 1.98 -13.62
N ARG A 416 -29.09 2.49 -13.79
CA ARG A 416 -30.17 2.35 -12.78
C ARG A 416 -31.49 1.81 -13.29
N THR A 417 -31.92 2.25 -14.47
CA THR A 417 -33.29 2.10 -14.93
C THR A 417 -33.40 1.50 -16.32
N LEU A 418 -32.36 1.59 -17.15
CA LEU A 418 -32.40 1.13 -18.54
C LEU A 418 -31.16 0.31 -18.91
N VAL A 419 -31.34 -1.00 -19.09
CA VAL A 419 -30.25 -1.89 -19.52
C VAL A 419 -30.17 -1.92 -21.04
N LEU A 420 -29.05 -1.48 -21.61
CA LEU A 420 -28.77 -1.60 -23.05
C LEU A 420 -27.91 -2.84 -23.33
N ASP A 421 -28.54 -3.94 -23.72
CA ASP A 421 -27.83 -5.21 -24.00
C ASP A 421 -26.76 -5.08 -25.09
N GLU A 422 -27.05 -4.32 -26.14
CA GLU A 422 -26.09 -4.04 -27.23
C GLU A 422 -24.84 -3.31 -26.71
N ARG A 423 -25.00 -2.46 -25.69
CA ARG A 423 -23.86 -1.78 -25.06
C ARG A 423 -22.95 -2.79 -24.34
N THR A 424 -23.53 -3.72 -23.58
CA THR A 424 -22.77 -4.79 -22.91
C THR A 424 -22.00 -5.65 -23.93
N LYS A 425 -22.60 -5.95 -25.09
CA LYS A 425 -21.92 -6.66 -26.18
C LYS A 425 -20.76 -5.85 -26.77
N ILE A 426 -20.94 -4.55 -27.01
CA ILE A 426 -19.86 -3.66 -27.51
C ILE A 426 -18.69 -3.62 -26.53
N VAL A 427 -18.96 -3.49 -25.23
CA VAL A 427 -17.92 -3.49 -24.18
C VAL A 427 -17.19 -4.83 -24.15
N ALA A 428 -17.91 -5.95 -24.10
CA ALA A 428 -17.32 -7.29 -24.11
C ALA A 428 -16.46 -7.53 -25.35
N LYS A 429 -16.95 -7.12 -26.52
CA LYS A 429 -16.22 -7.20 -27.79
C LYS A 429 -14.93 -6.39 -27.71
N ARG A 430 -14.98 -5.13 -27.25
CA ARG A 430 -13.78 -4.29 -27.17
C ARG A 430 -12.73 -4.84 -26.20
N VAL A 431 -13.14 -5.35 -25.05
CA VAL A 431 -12.23 -6.03 -24.11
C VAL A 431 -11.61 -7.27 -24.77
N SER A 432 -12.41 -8.07 -25.47
CA SER A 432 -11.91 -9.26 -26.18
C SER A 432 -10.97 -8.91 -27.32
N ASP A 433 -11.28 -7.88 -28.11
CA ASP A 433 -10.47 -7.39 -29.22
C ASP A 433 -9.11 -6.91 -28.69
N PHE A 434 -9.10 -6.14 -27.60
CA PHE A 434 -7.86 -5.70 -26.96
C PHE A 434 -6.96 -6.88 -26.58
N LEU A 435 -7.52 -7.93 -25.96
CA LEU A 435 -6.76 -9.13 -25.61
C LEU A 435 -6.21 -9.85 -26.85
N LYS A 436 -7.00 -9.96 -27.93
CA LYS A 436 -6.57 -10.53 -29.23
C LYS A 436 -5.46 -9.69 -29.87
N GLU A 437 -5.62 -8.37 -29.93
CA GLU A 437 -4.67 -7.39 -30.48
C GLU A 437 -3.33 -7.37 -29.71
N SER A 438 -3.38 -7.63 -28.41
CA SER A 438 -2.18 -7.66 -27.57
C SER A 438 -1.20 -8.78 -27.96
N GLY A 439 -1.73 -9.88 -28.51
CA GLY A 439 -1.01 -11.13 -28.77
C GLY A 439 -0.97 -12.09 -27.58
N ASP A 440 -1.56 -11.72 -26.44
CA ASP A 440 -1.66 -12.56 -25.25
C ASP A 440 -3.07 -12.50 -24.67
N ARG A 441 -3.84 -13.57 -24.88
CA ARG A 441 -5.21 -13.71 -24.39
C ARG A 441 -5.30 -14.27 -22.97
N MET A 442 -4.18 -14.61 -22.33
CA MET A 442 -4.13 -15.11 -20.97
C MET A 442 -3.88 -14.00 -19.93
N GLN A 443 -3.86 -12.74 -20.35
CA GLN A 443 -3.73 -11.61 -19.45
C GLN A 443 -4.90 -11.55 -18.47
N LYS A 444 -4.61 -11.75 -17.17
CA LYS A 444 -5.62 -11.69 -16.11
C LYS A 444 -6.32 -10.33 -16.13
N THR A 445 -7.64 -10.36 -16.32
CA THR A 445 -8.49 -9.21 -16.60
C THR A 445 -9.63 -9.14 -15.60
N ILE A 446 -9.85 -7.96 -15.00
CA ILE A 446 -11.01 -7.69 -14.14
C ILE A 446 -11.92 -6.69 -14.85
N VAL A 447 -13.19 -7.05 -15.02
CA VAL A 447 -14.23 -6.17 -15.57
C VAL A 447 -15.17 -5.75 -14.45
N PHE A 448 -15.18 -4.45 -14.14
CA PHE A 448 -16.03 -3.86 -13.10
C PHE A 448 -17.35 -3.40 -13.70
N CYS A 449 -18.42 -4.10 -13.34
CA CYS A 449 -19.81 -3.88 -13.74
C CYS A 449 -20.59 -3.14 -12.64
N VAL A 450 -21.73 -2.58 -13.02
CA VAL A 450 -22.60 -1.78 -12.13
C VAL A 450 -23.11 -2.59 -10.92
N ASP A 451 -23.65 -3.78 -11.17
CA ASP A 451 -24.21 -4.69 -10.18
C ASP A 451 -23.94 -6.15 -10.57
N GLU A 452 -24.47 -7.09 -9.78
CA GLU A 452 -24.25 -8.53 -10.00
C GLU A 452 -24.99 -9.07 -11.23
N GLU A 453 -26.08 -8.43 -11.64
CA GLU A 453 -26.86 -8.81 -12.83
C GLU A 453 -26.12 -8.38 -14.10
N HIS A 454 -25.61 -7.15 -14.12
CA HIS A 454 -24.72 -6.67 -15.16
C HIS A 454 -23.45 -7.54 -15.26
N ALA A 455 -22.84 -7.91 -14.12
CA ALA A 455 -21.70 -8.83 -14.14
C ALA A 455 -22.05 -10.18 -14.81
N ALA A 456 -23.25 -10.71 -14.58
CA ALA A 456 -23.72 -11.94 -15.24
C ALA A 456 -23.90 -11.77 -16.75
N ARG A 457 -24.55 -10.67 -17.19
CA ARG A 457 -24.73 -10.36 -18.62
C ARG A 457 -23.38 -10.14 -19.31
N MET A 458 -22.47 -9.42 -18.67
CA MET A 458 -21.11 -9.18 -19.17
C MET A 458 -20.33 -10.49 -19.29
N ARG A 459 -20.42 -11.39 -18.31
CA ARG A 459 -19.81 -12.72 -18.39
C ARG A 459 -20.32 -13.49 -19.61
N GLN A 460 -21.64 -13.50 -19.83
CA GLN A 460 -22.23 -14.18 -20.98
C GLN A 460 -21.72 -13.60 -22.31
N ALA A 461 -21.67 -12.27 -22.43
CA ALA A 461 -21.15 -11.60 -23.62
C ALA A 461 -19.67 -11.94 -23.86
N LEU A 462 -18.83 -11.90 -22.81
CA LEU A 462 -17.41 -12.26 -22.90
C LEU A 462 -17.17 -13.72 -23.25
N VAL A 463 -18.01 -14.65 -22.75
CA VAL A 463 -17.98 -16.06 -23.17
C VAL A 463 -18.24 -16.18 -24.66
N ASN A 464 -19.24 -15.47 -25.18
CA ASN A 464 -19.60 -15.51 -26.60
C ASN A 464 -18.52 -14.91 -27.51
N GLU A 465 -17.78 -13.91 -27.03
CA GLU A 465 -16.64 -13.29 -27.76
C GLU A 465 -15.36 -14.15 -27.74
N ASN A 466 -15.29 -15.13 -26.83
CA ASN A 466 -14.11 -15.97 -26.57
C ASN A 466 -14.43 -17.47 -26.56
N GLN A 467 -15.37 -17.91 -27.40
CA GLN A 467 -15.84 -19.30 -27.46
C GLN A 467 -14.70 -20.31 -27.61
N ASP A 468 -13.68 -19.95 -28.40
CA ASP A 468 -12.52 -20.78 -28.67
C ASP A 468 -11.63 -21.00 -27.43
N MET A 469 -11.50 -20.00 -26.56
CA MET A 469 -10.77 -20.12 -25.30
C MET A 469 -11.60 -20.83 -24.22
N VAL A 470 -12.91 -20.57 -24.19
CA VAL A 470 -13.85 -21.24 -23.28
C VAL A 470 -13.97 -22.73 -23.60
N ALA A 471 -13.87 -23.12 -24.87
CA ALA A 471 -13.84 -24.51 -25.30
C ALA A 471 -12.59 -25.25 -24.79
N GLN A 472 -11.46 -24.55 -24.61
CA GLN A 472 -10.25 -25.13 -24.01
C GLN A 472 -10.38 -25.25 -22.48
N ASN A 473 -10.97 -24.24 -21.83
CA ASN A 473 -11.27 -24.28 -20.41
C ASN A 473 -12.50 -23.44 -20.07
N ASN A 474 -13.51 -24.06 -19.47
CA ASN A 474 -14.76 -23.39 -19.08
C ASN A 474 -14.57 -22.27 -18.05
N ARG A 475 -13.42 -22.24 -17.33
CA ARG A 475 -13.06 -21.19 -16.37
C ARG A 475 -12.39 -19.98 -17.01
N TYR A 476 -12.20 -19.94 -18.33
CA TYR A 476 -11.58 -18.78 -19.00
C TYR A 476 -12.30 -17.46 -18.66
N VAL A 477 -13.65 -17.48 -18.64
CA VAL A 477 -14.47 -16.35 -18.17
C VAL A 477 -15.33 -16.77 -16.98
N MET A 478 -15.16 -16.09 -15.85
CA MET A 478 -15.97 -16.32 -14.64
C MET A 478 -16.62 -15.03 -14.12
N ARG A 479 -17.69 -15.20 -13.36
CA ARG A 479 -18.26 -14.13 -12.54
C ARG A 479 -17.81 -14.37 -11.10
N ILE A 480 -17.37 -13.31 -10.42
CA ILE A 480 -16.98 -13.37 -9.01
C ILE A 480 -17.68 -12.21 -8.28
N THR A 481 -18.81 -12.52 -7.65
CA THR A 481 -19.68 -11.58 -6.92
C THR A 481 -20.04 -12.11 -5.52
N GLY A 482 -20.70 -11.30 -4.69
CA GLY A 482 -20.99 -11.64 -3.30
C GLY A 482 -22.00 -12.78 -3.14
N SER A 483 -22.86 -12.98 -4.14
CA SER A 483 -23.82 -14.09 -4.20
C SER A 483 -23.31 -15.34 -4.95
N ASP A 484 -22.13 -15.29 -5.56
CA ASP A 484 -21.63 -16.34 -6.46
C ASP A 484 -20.65 -17.26 -5.74
N LYS A 485 -21.15 -18.39 -5.21
CA LYS A 485 -20.33 -19.34 -4.46
C LYS A 485 -19.21 -19.95 -5.31
N ASP A 486 -19.53 -20.42 -6.51
CA ASP A 486 -18.52 -21.01 -7.41
C ASP A 486 -17.47 -19.98 -7.81
N GLY A 487 -17.89 -18.73 -8.03
CA GLY A 487 -16.97 -17.61 -8.26
C GLY A 487 -16.06 -17.32 -7.06
N GLN A 488 -16.61 -17.33 -5.84
CA GLN A 488 -15.84 -17.14 -4.61
C GLN A 488 -14.81 -18.25 -4.41
N ASP A 489 -15.16 -19.50 -4.69
CA ASP A 489 -14.26 -20.64 -4.58
C ASP A 489 -13.12 -20.60 -5.61
N GLN A 490 -13.22 -19.77 -6.66
CA GLN A 490 -12.16 -19.54 -7.64
C GLN A 490 -11.38 -18.24 -7.42
N LEU A 491 -11.68 -17.48 -6.36
CA LEU A 491 -10.95 -16.25 -6.04
C LEU A 491 -9.46 -16.51 -5.81
N ASP A 492 -9.13 -17.54 -5.04
CA ASP A 492 -7.75 -17.91 -4.72
C ASP A 492 -6.99 -18.31 -5.99
N ASN A 493 -7.62 -19.09 -6.88
CA ASN A 493 -7.05 -19.43 -8.19
C ASN A 493 -6.88 -18.20 -9.10
N PHE A 494 -7.76 -17.19 -9.01
CA PHE A 494 -7.62 -15.96 -9.79
C PHE A 494 -6.42 -15.12 -9.31
N ILE A 495 -6.15 -15.05 -8.01
CA ILE A 495 -5.04 -14.24 -7.47
C ILE A 495 -3.70 -14.96 -7.50
N ASP A 496 -3.71 -16.29 -7.51
CA ASP A 496 -2.51 -17.11 -7.57
C ASP A 496 -1.71 -16.84 -8.88
N PRO A 497 -0.45 -16.39 -8.80
CA PRO A 497 0.41 -16.19 -9.97
C PRO A 497 0.63 -17.45 -10.82
N GLU A 498 0.62 -18.64 -10.21
CA GLU A 498 0.87 -19.92 -10.88
C GLU A 498 -0.38 -20.52 -11.53
N SER A 499 -1.56 -20.01 -11.15
CA SER A 499 -2.82 -20.46 -11.71
C SER A 499 -3.17 -19.69 -12.99
N PHE A 500 -3.35 -20.45 -14.08
CA PHE A 500 -3.75 -19.91 -15.38
C PHE A 500 -5.22 -19.46 -15.47
N TYR A 501 -6.10 -19.99 -14.61
CA TYR A 501 -7.54 -19.74 -14.69
C TYR A 501 -8.13 -19.42 -13.30
N PRO A 502 -9.12 -18.53 -13.19
CA PRO A 502 -9.77 -17.79 -14.28
C PRO A 502 -8.88 -16.73 -14.94
N VAL A 503 -9.19 -16.36 -16.19
CA VAL A 503 -8.45 -15.30 -16.92
C VAL A 503 -9.23 -13.99 -16.88
N ILE A 504 -10.50 -14.01 -17.32
CA ILE A 504 -11.37 -12.84 -17.31
C ILE A 504 -12.41 -13.00 -16.22
N VAL A 505 -12.44 -12.08 -15.26
CA VAL A 505 -13.44 -12.08 -14.19
C VAL A 505 -14.32 -10.85 -14.27
N THR A 506 -15.63 -11.05 -14.17
CA THR A 506 -16.62 -9.99 -14.06
C THR A 506 -17.05 -9.84 -12.61
N THR A 507 -17.15 -8.61 -12.12
CA THR A 507 -17.49 -8.33 -10.73
C THR A 507 -18.23 -7.00 -10.61
N SER A 508 -18.94 -6.80 -9.50
CA SER A 508 -19.54 -5.51 -9.16
C SER A 508 -18.65 -4.74 -8.17
N ARG A 509 -18.55 -5.25 -6.95
CA ARG A 509 -17.80 -4.66 -5.83
C ARG A 509 -16.91 -5.64 -5.06
N LEU A 510 -17.02 -6.95 -5.31
CA LEU A 510 -16.30 -7.93 -4.50
C LEU A 510 -14.77 -7.75 -4.65
N LEU A 511 -14.29 -7.55 -5.88
CA LEU A 511 -12.85 -7.42 -6.17
C LEU A 511 -12.32 -5.99 -6.11
N SER A 512 -13.14 -4.99 -5.74
CA SER A 512 -12.63 -3.62 -5.62
C SER A 512 -11.57 -3.55 -4.52
N THR A 513 -11.66 -4.43 -3.51
CA THR A 513 -10.90 -4.29 -2.27
C THR A 513 -10.56 -5.60 -1.59
N GLY A 514 -9.39 -5.66 -0.94
CA GLY A 514 -8.99 -6.80 -0.11
C GLY A 514 -8.61 -8.06 -0.88
N VAL A 515 -8.29 -7.92 -2.17
CA VAL A 515 -7.83 -8.99 -3.06
C VAL A 515 -6.49 -8.55 -3.66
N ASP A 516 -5.47 -9.40 -3.57
CA ASP A 516 -4.11 -9.12 -4.06
C ASP A 516 -3.85 -9.88 -5.37
N ALA A 517 -4.41 -9.39 -6.47
CA ALA A 517 -4.22 -9.98 -7.80
C ALA A 517 -2.90 -9.51 -8.43
N ASN A 518 -1.78 -10.07 -7.95
CA ASN A 518 -0.42 -9.63 -8.32
C ASN A 518 -0.19 -9.60 -9.84
N THR A 519 -0.77 -10.54 -10.57
CA THR A 519 -0.63 -10.72 -12.03
C THR A 519 -1.74 -10.07 -12.86
N CYS A 520 -2.62 -9.26 -12.26
CA CYS A 520 -3.67 -8.55 -13.00
C CYS A 520 -3.07 -7.50 -13.95
N LEU A 521 -3.29 -7.68 -15.26
CA LEU A 521 -2.73 -6.87 -16.34
C LEU A 521 -3.75 -5.90 -16.95
N VAL A 522 -5.04 -6.21 -16.84
CA VAL A 522 -6.11 -5.41 -17.45
C VAL A 522 -7.23 -5.15 -16.46
N ILE A 523 -7.63 -3.89 -16.35
CA ILE A 523 -8.79 -3.44 -15.57
C ILE A 523 -9.74 -2.74 -16.53
N ALA A 524 -10.92 -3.30 -16.76
CA ALA A 524 -11.97 -2.69 -17.55
C ALA A 524 -13.03 -2.06 -16.64
N LEU A 525 -13.32 -0.78 -16.84
CA LEU A 525 -14.27 0.00 -16.05
C LEU A 525 -15.55 0.21 -16.87
N ASP A 526 -16.60 -0.55 -16.54
CA ASP A 526 -17.92 -0.43 -17.17
C ASP A 526 -19.02 -0.07 -16.15
N ARG A 527 -18.69 0.85 -15.27
CA ARG A 527 -19.59 1.42 -14.26
C ARG A 527 -19.17 2.83 -13.90
N THR A 528 -20.14 3.64 -13.46
CA THR A 528 -19.81 4.91 -12.82
C THR A 528 -19.11 4.65 -11.48
N ILE A 529 -17.98 5.33 -11.25
CA ILE A 529 -17.25 5.28 -9.98
C ILE A 529 -17.59 6.52 -9.17
N GLY A 530 -18.15 6.32 -7.99
CA GLY A 530 -18.74 7.40 -7.19
C GLY A 530 -17.76 8.15 -6.29
N SER A 531 -16.52 7.68 -6.16
CA SER A 531 -15.51 8.30 -5.30
C SER A 531 -14.07 8.00 -5.73
N MET A 532 -13.16 8.92 -5.40
CA MET A 532 -11.71 8.75 -5.60
C MET A 532 -11.17 7.51 -4.86
N THR A 533 -11.70 7.25 -3.66
CA THR A 533 -11.41 6.06 -2.88
C THR A 533 -11.65 4.79 -3.67
N GLU A 534 -12.86 4.63 -4.23
CA GLU A 534 -13.24 3.43 -4.98
C GLU A 534 -12.37 3.30 -6.23
N PHE A 535 -12.08 4.41 -6.93
CA PHE A 535 -11.20 4.42 -8.09
C PHE A 535 -9.79 3.92 -7.76
N LYS A 536 -9.11 4.53 -6.77
CA LYS A 536 -7.73 4.15 -6.39
C LYS A 536 -7.65 2.72 -5.83
N GLN A 537 -8.73 2.21 -5.22
CA GLN A 537 -8.82 0.82 -4.78
C GLN A 537 -8.91 -0.17 -5.93
N ILE A 538 -9.69 0.17 -6.97
CA ILE A 538 -9.78 -0.61 -8.21
C ILE A 538 -8.44 -0.59 -8.95
N VAL A 539 -7.91 0.59 -9.22
CA VAL A 539 -6.63 0.77 -9.92
C VAL A 539 -5.49 0.10 -9.15
N GLY A 540 -5.52 0.15 -7.82
CA GLY A 540 -4.57 -0.51 -6.93
C GLY A 540 -4.38 -2.01 -7.21
N ARG A 541 -5.36 -2.72 -7.78
CA ARG A 541 -5.24 -4.14 -8.15
C ARG A 541 -4.20 -4.37 -9.25
N GLY A 542 -4.02 -3.40 -10.13
CA GLY A 542 -3.03 -3.47 -11.22
C GLY A 542 -1.63 -3.02 -10.81
N THR A 543 -1.49 -2.27 -9.70
CA THR A 543 -0.24 -1.58 -9.35
C THR A 543 0.90 -2.46 -8.86
N ARG A 544 0.68 -3.75 -8.58
CA ARG A 544 1.75 -4.67 -8.16
C ARG A 544 2.74 -4.92 -9.30
N VAL A 545 4.03 -5.02 -9.01
CA VAL A 545 5.04 -5.52 -9.97
C VAL A 545 5.24 -7.00 -9.68
N HIS A 546 5.30 -7.83 -10.72
CA HIS A 546 5.59 -9.26 -10.59
C HIS A 546 6.62 -9.66 -11.66
N GLU A 547 7.86 -9.93 -11.23
CA GLU A 547 8.99 -10.09 -12.15
C GLU A 547 8.93 -11.41 -12.92
N ASP A 548 8.56 -12.50 -12.25
CA ASP A 548 8.51 -13.85 -12.84
C ASP A 548 7.51 -13.93 -13.99
N SER A 549 6.31 -13.38 -13.80
CA SER A 549 5.30 -13.27 -14.86
C SER A 549 5.52 -12.07 -15.78
N ARG A 550 6.65 -11.36 -15.67
CA ARG A 550 7.00 -10.16 -16.45
C ARG A 550 5.93 -9.08 -16.45
N LYS A 551 5.20 -8.95 -15.35
CA LYS A 551 4.14 -7.95 -15.17
C LYS A 551 4.76 -6.67 -14.60
N PHE A 552 5.03 -5.73 -15.51
CA PHE A 552 5.69 -4.47 -15.21
C PHE A 552 4.79 -3.23 -15.37
N TYR A 553 3.66 -3.37 -16.06
CA TYR A 553 2.65 -2.33 -16.19
C TYR A 553 1.28 -2.99 -16.29
N PHE A 554 0.22 -2.19 -16.21
CA PHE A 554 -1.15 -2.66 -16.45
C PHE A 554 -1.92 -1.65 -17.28
N THR A 555 -3.04 -2.09 -17.84
CA THR A 555 -3.90 -1.27 -18.70
C THR A 555 -5.26 -1.07 -18.07
N ILE A 556 -5.73 0.17 -18.06
CA ILE A 556 -7.09 0.55 -17.70
C ILE A 556 -7.86 0.82 -18.99
N ILE A 557 -8.93 0.08 -19.23
CA ILE A 557 -9.87 0.33 -20.32
C ILE A 557 -11.10 1.00 -19.70
N ASP A 558 -11.31 2.27 -20.02
CA ASP A 558 -12.34 3.10 -19.39
C ASP A 558 -13.47 3.40 -20.38
N PHE A 559 -14.63 2.79 -20.14
CA PHE A 559 -15.85 2.95 -20.95
C PHE A 559 -16.79 4.03 -20.41
N ARG A 560 -16.54 4.55 -19.21
CA ARG A 560 -17.42 5.50 -18.51
C ARG A 560 -16.75 6.84 -18.22
N GLY A 561 -15.53 7.05 -18.70
CA GLY A 561 -14.76 8.27 -18.47
C GLY A 561 -14.40 8.50 -17.00
N ALA A 562 -14.37 7.44 -16.18
CA ALA A 562 -14.04 7.54 -14.76
C ALA A 562 -12.65 8.15 -14.54
N THR A 563 -11.68 7.84 -15.39
CA THR A 563 -10.32 8.36 -15.32
C THR A 563 -10.22 9.89 -15.47
N ASN A 564 -11.21 10.55 -16.11
CA ASN A 564 -11.22 12.01 -16.25
C ASN A 564 -11.51 12.72 -14.93
N LEU A 565 -12.33 12.11 -14.07
CA LEU A 565 -12.79 12.71 -12.81
C LEU A 565 -11.76 12.55 -11.69
N PHE A 566 -10.72 11.75 -11.92
CA PHE A 566 -9.84 11.24 -10.85
C PHE A 566 -8.35 11.34 -11.18
N ALA A 567 -7.95 12.21 -12.12
CA ALA A 567 -6.54 12.50 -12.36
C ALA A 567 -6.01 13.43 -11.25
N ASP A 568 -5.27 12.88 -10.29
CA ASP A 568 -4.48 13.63 -9.30
C ASP A 568 -2.99 13.44 -9.64
N PRO A 569 -2.37 14.33 -10.44
CA PRO A 569 -0.98 14.18 -10.87
C PRO A 569 0.04 14.20 -9.73
N GLU A 570 -0.33 14.72 -8.55
CA GLU A 570 0.56 14.73 -7.38
C GLU A 570 0.57 13.40 -6.64
N PHE A 571 -0.57 12.71 -6.60
CA PHE A 571 -0.64 11.40 -5.96
C PHE A 571 -0.44 10.23 -6.94
N ASP A 572 -1.08 10.26 -8.11
CA ASP A 572 -1.17 9.13 -9.04
C ASP A 572 -0.02 9.14 -10.07
N GLY A 573 0.43 10.33 -10.45
CA GLY A 573 1.35 10.53 -11.56
C GLY A 573 0.66 10.49 -12.93
N GLU A 574 1.45 10.58 -14.00
CA GLU A 574 0.93 10.59 -15.37
C GLU A 574 0.86 9.17 -15.96
N PRO A 575 -0.19 8.84 -16.75
CA PRO A 575 -0.24 7.60 -17.53
C PRO A 575 0.97 7.47 -18.47
N VAL A 576 1.46 6.24 -18.65
CA VAL A 576 2.50 5.97 -19.65
C VAL A 576 1.90 5.79 -21.05
N GLN A 577 2.67 6.14 -22.09
CA GLN A 577 2.26 6.04 -23.50
C GLN A 577 2.45 4.62 -24.08
#